data_AF-A0AAP0DCF2-F1
#
_entry.id   AF-A0AAP0DCF2-F1
#
_cell.length_a   1.000
_cell.length_b   1.000
_cell.length_c   1.000
_cell.angle_alpha   90.00
_cell.angle_beta   90.00
_cell.angle_gamma   90.00
#
_symmetry.space_group_name_H-M   'P 1'
#
loop_
_entity.id
_entity.type
_entity.pdbx_description
1 polymer ?
#
loop_
_entity_poly.entity_id
_entity_poly.type
_entity_poly.pdbx_seq_one_letter_code
_entity_poly.pdbx_strand_id
1 'polypeptide(L)'
;MDGRFSYYFLYSVFIITAVPLLSTQSSVEKINKTMNFFSESQFDGGSQAANSPAAAANRDTFGLIPLTIKQIGEASHSGDDRSNFNVSGADVVNVSVVGMVFNIVERNLDVTFTLDDGTGKLDCKRWLNEPFDRLQMEDIREGIYVHVDGHLKSFKGEKHVAVFSVRPVTNFDEITFHFIACIHNHMRTSKVQKIQGDGENMNSIPKTTIQNGTNGFMSTQSSQNSVPFNFDGVKGVDQMVLAYLQANFGIEKGIHVDELAKKLKLPMNKIMESVRTLEDEGVIYATIDEFHYKAVQQAAV
;
A
#
# COMPACT_ATOMS: atom_id res chain seq x y z
N MET A 1 33.00 -48.74 -30.85
CA MET A 1 32.51 -47.51 -31.50
C MET A 1 31.13 -47.78 -32.06
N ASP A 2 30.00 -47.51 -31.40
CA ASP A 2 29.60 -47.44 -30.00
C ASP A 2 28.07 -47.39 -30.05
N GLY A 3 27.40 -48.04 -29.10
CA GLY A 3 25.93 -48.07 -29.10
C GLY A 3 25.36 -48.94 -27.99
N ARG A 4 25.83 -48.77 -26.75
CA ARG A 4 25.19 -49.31 -25.54
C ARG A 4 24.43 -48.17 -24.85
N PHE A 5 23.14 -48.35 -24.61
CA PHE A 5 22.37 -47.89 -23.43
C PHE A 5 20.94 -48.42 -23.60
N SER A 6 20.68 -49.67 -23.21
CA SER A 6 20.22 -50.12 -21.89
C SER A 6 18.70 -49.96 -21.71
N TYR A 7 18.03 -51.07 -21.99
CA TYR A 7 16.64 -51.40 -21.69
C TYR A 7 16.40 -51.40 -20.17
N TYR A 8 15.56 -50.50 -19.65
CA TYR A 8 14.71 -50.70 -18.47
C TYR A 8 13.67 -49.58 -18.44
N PHE A 9 12.41 -49.88 -18.78
CA PHE A 9 11.17 -49.37 -18.14
C PHE A 9 9.96 -49.62 -19.04
N LEU A 10 9.43 -50.85 -19.01
CA LEU A 10 8.03 -51.14 -19.31
C LEU A 10 7.56 -52.24 -18.35
N TYR A 11 6.27 -52.19 -17.99
CA TYR A 11 5.53 -52.96 -16.96
C TYR A 11 5.67 -52.36 -15.54
N SER A 12 4.64 -51.86 -14.86
CA SER A 12 3.22 -52.28 -14.78
C SER A 12 2.32 -51.10 -14.36
N VAL A 13 1.23 -50.81 -15.08
CA VAL A 13 -0.17 -51.16 -14.76
C VAL A 13 -0.79 -50.37 -13.59
N PHE A 14 -1.79 -49.55 -13.93
CA PHE A 14 -3.02 -49.25 -13.20
C PHE A 14 -3.04 -49.51 -11.68
N ILE A 15 -3.03 -48.42 -10.90
CA ILE A 15 -3.91 -48.28 -9.73
C ILE A 15 -4.51 -46.87 -9.78
N ILE A 16 -5.67 -46.76 -10.43
CA ILE A 16 -6.64 -45.69 -10.15
C ILE A 16 -7.48 -46.23 -9.00
N THR A 17 -7.18 -45.80 -7.78
CA THR A 17 -8.12 -45.91 -6.64
C THR A 17 -8.13 -44.59 -5.90
N ALA A 18 -9.33 -44.07 -5.75
CA ALA A 18 -9.68 -42.82 -5.09
C ALA A 18 -8.91 -42.58 -3.78
N VAL A 19 -8.29 -41.40 -3.68
CA VAL A 19 -7.92 -40.79 -2.41
C VAL A 19 -8.98 -39.72 -2.12
N PRO A 20 -9.64 -39.75 -0.95
CA PRO A 20 -10.76 -38.87 -0.66
C PRO A 20 -10.26 -37.43 -0.44
N LEU A 21 -11.02 -36.51 -1.03
CA LEU A 21 -10.95 -35.07 -0.85
C LEU A 21 -11.32 -34.71 0.60
N LEU A 22 -10.39 -34.88 1.54
CA LEU A 22 -10.60 -34.60 2.96
C LEU A 22 -9.39 -33.87 3.58
N SER A 23 -9.03 -32.71 3.04
CA SER A 23 -8.09 -31.80 3.73
C SER A 23 -8.36 -30.31 3.51
N THR A 24 -9.33 -29.94 2.68
CA THR A 24 -9.60 -28.52 2.37
C THR A 24 -10.59 -27.86 3.35
N GLN A 25 -11.39 -28.62 4.10
CA GLN A 25 -12.34 -28.04 5.06
C GLN A 25 -11.68 -27.51 6.33
N SER A 26 -10.65 -28.19 6.86
CA SER A 26 -9.97 -27.76 8.10
C SER A 26 -9.18 -26.46 7.93
N SER A 27 -8.60 -26.24 6.75
CA SER A 27 -7.86 -25.01 6.44
C SER A 27 -8.78 -23.82 6.21
N VAL A 28 -9.97 -24.04 5.62
CA VAL A 28 -10.98 -22.99 5.39
C VAL A 28 -11.71 -22.63 6.69
N GLU A 29 -11.98 -23.59 7.58
CA GLU A 29 -12.50 -23.30 8.93
C GLU A 29 -11.50 -22.53 9.79
N LYS A 30 -10.19 -22.83 9.69
CA LYS A 30 -9.15 -22.06 10.40
C LYS A 30 -9.11 -20.61 9.94
N ILE A 31 -9.22 -20.36 8.63
CA ILE A 31 -9.23 -19.00 8.06
C ILE A 31 -10.51 -18.24 8.46
N ASN A 32 -11.68 -18.89 8.42
CA ASN A 32 -12.95 -18.23 8.80
C ASN A 32 -13.03 -17.96 10.31
N LYS A 33 -12.36 -18.76 11.15
CA LYS A 33 -12.24 -18.50 12.59
C LYS A 33 -11.29 -17.34 12.90
N THR A 34 -10.29 -17.10 12.05
CA THR A 34 -9.36 -15.96 12.16
C THR A 34 -10.04 -14.61 11.88
N MET A 35 -11.03 -14.54 10.98
CA MET A 35 -11.71 -13.27 10.68
C MET A 35 -12.69 -12.80 11.78
N ASN A 36 -13.21 -13.71 12.61
CA ASN A 36 -14.15 -13.36 13.68
C ASN A 36 -13.49 -12.89 14.99
N PHE A 37 -12.17 -12.91 15.10
CA PHE A 37 -11.43 -12.54 16.33
C PHE A 37 -10.80 -11.13 16.29
N PHE A 38 -11.02 -10.35 15.21
CA PHE A 38 -10.43 -9.01 15.06
C PHE A 38 -11.30 -7.85 15.60
N SER A 39 -12.27 -8.13 16.46
CA SER A 39 -12.94 -7.08 17.24
C SER A 39 -12.85 -7.41 18.73
N GLU A 40 -12.36 -6.43 19.49
CA GLU A 40 -12.22 -6.39 20.95
C GLU A 40 -10.88 -6.90 21.54
N SER A 41 -9.90 -5.99 21.59
CA SER A 41 -8.98 -5.93 22.72
C SER A 41 -9.04 -4.52 23.34
N GLN A 42 -9.88 -4.42 24.37
CA GLN A 42 -10.04 -3.27 25.25
C GLN A 42 -8.99 -3.37 26.37
N PHE A 43 -8.16 -2.34 26.55
CA PHE A 43 -7.24 -2.25 27.69
C PHE A 43 -7.81 -1.22 28.69
N ASP A 44 -8.10 -1.70 29.90
CA ASP A 44 -8.48 -0.90 31.08
C ASP A 44 -7.20 -0.51 31.86
N GLY A 45 -7.15 0.73 32.32
CA GLY A 45 -6.01 1.35 32.99
C GLY A 45 -6.37 2.77 33.40
N GLY A 46 -7.14 2.90 34.48
CA GLY A 46 -7.67 4.16 34.96
C GLY A 46 -6.65 5.16 35.49
N SER A 47 -6.82 6.43 35.10
CA SER A 47 -6.57 7.60 35.94
C SER A 47 -7.41 8.78 35.43
N GLN A 48 -8.19 9.39 36.33
CA GLN A 48 -9.09 10.52 36.06
C GLN A 48 -8.32 11.78 35.64
N ALA A 49 -8.77 12.47 34.57
CA ALA A 49 -8.95 13.93 34.53
C ALA A 49 -9.50 14.44 33.16
N ALA A 50 -10.53 15.30 33.27
CA ALA A 50 -10.94 16.39 32.37
C ALA A 50 -11.42 16.10 30.93
N ASN A 51 -12.73 16.32 30.73
CA ASN A 51 -13.42 16.49 29.46
C ASN A 51 -12.78 17.58 28.57
N SER A 52 -12.41 17.22 27.34
CA SER A 52 -12.39 18.12 26.18
C SER A 52 -12.57 17.26 24.91
N PRO A 53 -13.55 17.57 24.03
CA PRO A 53 -13.76 16.78 22.82
C PRO A 53 -12.68 17.15 21.81
N ALA A 54 -11.55 16.45 21.85
CA ALA A 54 -10.57 16.52 20.80
C ALA A 54 -11.17 15.89 19.53
N ALA A 55 -11.18 16.69 18.46
CA ALA A 55 -11.59 16.30 17.13
C ALA A 55 -11.05 14.89 16.80
N ALA A 56 -11.92 14.03 16.28
CA ALA A 56 -11.56 12.69 15.83
C ALA A 56 -10.38 12.79 14.86
N ALA A 57 -9.17 12.59 15.40
CA ALA A 57 -7.97 12.48 14.61
C ALA A 57 -8.22 11.32 13.67
N ASN A 58 -8.18 11.62 12.37
CA ASN A 58 -8.33 10.68 11.29
C ASN A 58 -7.53 9.43 11.64
N ARG A 59 -8.23 8.32 11.89
CA ARG A 59 -7.62 7.06 12.29
C ARG A 59 -7.11 6.43 10.99
N ASP A 60 -6.07 7.06 10.43
CA ASP A 60 -5.37 6.58 9.25
C ASP A 60 -4.92 5.16 9.59
N THR A 61 -5.56 4.19 8.96
CA THR A 61 -5.19 2.79 9.11
C THR A 61 -3.84 2.66 8.43
N PHE A 62 -2.75 2.64 9.20
CA PHE A 62 -1.40 2.50 8.65
C PHE A 62 -1.31 1.13 7.96
N GLY A 63 -1.42 1.14 6.63
CA GLY A 63 -1.28 -0.06 5.80
C GLY A 63 0.13 -0.65 5.90
N LEU A 64 0.27 -1.92 5.49
CA LEU A 64 1.58 -2.54 5.33
C LEU A 64 2.29 -1.94 4.11
N ILE A 65 3.49 -1.40 4.33
CA ILE A 65 4.29 -0.78 3.28
C ILE A 65 5.42 -1.73 2.89
N PRO A 66 5.47 -2.22 1.65
CA PRO A 66 6.59 -3.04 1.20
C PRO A 66 7.83 -2.17 1.05
N LEU A 67 8.90 -2.55 1.74
CA LEU A 67 10.19 -1.86 1.69
C LEU A 67 11.33 -2.85 1.55
N THR A 68 12.39 -2.41 0.87
CA THR A 68 13.71 -3.03 0.95
C THR A 68 14.37 -2.66 2.28
N ILE A 69 15.30 -3.50 2.73
CA ILE A 69 16.04 -3.24 3.97
C ILE A 69 16.86 -1.94 3.86
N LYS A 70 17.40 -1.63 2.67
CA LYS A 70 18.08 -0.36 2.44
C LYS A 70 17.17 0.85 2.65
N GLN A 71 15.94 0.83 2.12
CA GLN A 71 14.97 1.91 2.31
C GLN A 71 14.62 2.11 3.80
N ILE A 72 14.54 1.01 4.56
CA ILE A 72 14.36 1.06 6.01
C ILE A 72 15.58 1.69 6.68
N GLY A 73 16.79 1.26 6.33
CA GLY A 73 18.04 1.82 6.86
C GLY A 73 18.16 3.33 6.64
N GLU A 74 17.75 3.81 5.47
CA GLU A 74 17.77 5.22 5.08
C GLU A 74 16.57 6.04 5.62
N ALA A 75 15.59 5.40 6.27
CA ALA A 75 14.42 6.10 6.80
C ALA A 75 14.82 7.19 7.81
N SER A 76 14.21 8.36 7.70
CA SER A 76 14.37 9.43 8.69
C SER A 76 13.44 9.20 9.87
N HIS A 77 13.86 9.64 11.07
CA HIS A 77 13.08 9.53 12.29
C HIS A 77 13.13 10.89 12.98
N SER A 78 11.98 11.57 13.09
CA SER A 78 11.86 12.71 14.00
C SER A 78 11.94 12.15 15.41
N GLY A 79 12.89 12.64 16.22
CA GLY A 79 13.17 12.09 17.55
C GLY A 79 12.09 12.36 18.60
N ASP A 80 10.84 12.56 18.21
CA ASP A 80 9.69 12.67 19.09
C ASP A 80 9.12 11.28 19.45
N ASP A 81 8.53 11.18 20.65
CA ASP A 81 8.00 9.92 21.22
C ASP A 81 6.90 9.25 20.35
N ARG A 82 6.40 9.96 19.34
CA ARG A 82 5.64 9.37 18.23
C ARG A 82 6.62 8.84 17.20
N SER A 83 6.86 7.53 17.24
CA SER A 83 7.72 6.79 16.31
C SER A 83 7.23 6.84 14.85
N ASN A 84 7.28 8.02 14.25
CA ASN A 84 6.93 8.24 12.86
C ASN A 84 8.22 8.13 12.07
N PHE A 85 8.37 7.03 11.34
CA PHE A 85 9.44 6.91 10.37
C PHE A 85 8.98 7.56 9.09
N ASN A 86 9.87 8.29 8.43
CA ASN A 86 9.56 8.87 7.15
C ASN A 86 10.49 8.29 6.08
N VAL A 87 9.90 7.58 5.13
CA VAL A 87 10.59 6.94 4.00
C VAL A 87 10.12 7.61 2.73
N SER A 88 11.02 8.28 2.03
CA SER A 88 10.68 9.02 0.82
C SER A 88 9.46 9.89 1.06
N GLY A 89 9.46 10.69 2.14
CA GLY A 89 8.41 11.64 2.55
C GLY A 89 7.03 11.08 2.94
N ALA A 90 6.84 9.75 2.99
CA ALA A 90 5.65 9.15 3.60
C ALA A 90 5.95 8.60 5.00
N ASP A 91 4.96 8.75 5.88
CA ASP A 91 4.99 8.17 7.22
C ASP A 91 4.78 6.66 7.15
N VAL A 92 5.69 5.93 7.78
CA VAL A 92 5.78 4.47 7.80
C VAL A 92 5.72 4.01 9.25
N VAL A 93 4.79 3.10 9.51
CA VAL A 93 4.65 2.42 10.82
C VAL A 93 4.77 0.92 10.63
N ASN A 94 4.01 0.37 9.68
CA ASN A 94 3.98 -1.06 9.39
C ASN A 94 4.73 -1.35 8.10
N VAL A 95 5.65 -2.30 8.14
CA VAL A 95 6.48 -2.70 7.00
C VAL A 95 6.26 -4.16 6.67
N SER A 96 6.33 -4.46 5.37
CA SER A 96 6.44 -5.82 4.83
C SER A 96 7.83 -5.98 4.22
N VAL A 97 8.52 -7.06 4.55
CA VAL A 97 9.90 -7.35 4.10
C VAL A 97 10.01 -8.83 3.76
N VAL A 98 10.61 -9.14 2.61
CA VAL A 98 10.99 -10.51 2.24
C VAL A 98 12.51 -10.61 2.22
N GLY A 99 13.07 -11.59 2.93
CA GLY A 99 14.51 -11.77 3.06
C GLY A 99 14.91 -13.13 3.60
N MET A 100 16.19 -13.45 3.51
CA MET A 100 16.78 -14.68 4.04
C MET A 100 17.13 -14.52 5.52
N VAL A 101 16.84 -15.55 6.32
CA VAL A 101 17.03 -15.53 7.78
C VAL A 101 18.45 -15.94 8.18
N PHE A 102 19.03 -15.20 9.12
CA PHE A 102 20.32 -15.47 9.76
C PHE A 102 20.26 -15.18 11.26
N ASN A 103 21.26 -15.67 12.00
CA ASN A 103 21.51 -15.35 13.42
C ASN A 103 20.29 -15.53 14.32
N ILE A 104 19.60 -16.68 14.21
CA ILE A 104 18.43 -16.95 15.06
C ILE A 104 18.88 -17.14 16.51
N VAL A 105 18.25 -16.40 17.42
CA VAL A 105 18.41 -16.56 18.87
C VAL A 105 17.03 -16.71 19.50
N GLU A 106 16.74 -17.92 19.97
CA GLU A 106 15.50 -18.24 20.65
C GLU A 106 15.62 -18.03 22.17
N ARG A 107 14.60 -17.42 22.76
CA ARG A 107 14.44 -17.23 24.20
C ARG A 107 13.02 -17.58 24.61
N ASN A 108 12.77 -17.64 25.91
CA ASN A 108 11.45 -18.01 26.44
C ASN A 108 10.33 -17.07 25.97
N LEU A 109 10.60 -15.76 25.89
CA LEU A 109 9.60 -14.73 25.60
C LEU A 109 9.69 -14.18 24.18
N ASP A 110 10.79 -14.42 23.46
CA ASP A 110 11.01 -13.87 22.14
C ASP A 110 11.97 -14.71 21.29
N VAL A 111 11.88 -14.53 19.98
CA VAL A 111 12.88 -14.96 19.02
C VAL A 111 13.41 -13.73 18.29
N THR A 112 14.72 -13.58 18.23
CA THR A 112 15.38 -12.55 17.43
C THR A 112 16.14 -13.19 16.27
N PHE A 113 16.13 -12.54 15.13
CA PHE A 113 16.85 -12.98 13.93
C PHE A 113 17.18 -11.78 13.04
N THR A 114 18.14 -11.96 12.13
CA THR A 114 18.50 -10.95 11.13
C THR A 114 17.95 -11.38 9.77
N LEU A 115 17.33 -10.46 9.04
CA LEU A 115 16.99 -10.63 7.63
C LEU A 115 18.04 -10.01 6.72
N ASP A 116 18.30 -10.65 5.59
CA ASP A 116 19.11 -10.13 4.49
C ASP A 116 18.34 -10.27 3.17
N ASP A 117 18.08 -9.15 2.49
CA ASP A 117 17.42 -9.10 1.17
C ASP A 117 18.41 -8.79 0.04
N GLY A 118 19.72 -8.76 0.33
CA GLY A 118 20.77 -8.33 -0.59
C GLY A 118 20.97 -6.82 -0.68
N THR A 119 20.07 -6.02 -0.10
CA THR A 119 20.19 -4.54 -0.02
C THR A 119 20.70 -4.06 1.33
N GLY A 120 20.63 -4.92 2.36
CA GLY A 120 21.15 -4.66 3.70
C GLY A 120 20.77 -5.77 4.68
N LYS A 121 21.05 -5.53 5.96
CA LYS A 121 20.67 -6.44 7.06
C LYS A 121 19.73 -5.73 8.03
N LEU A 122 18.72 -6.45 8.52
CA LEU A 122 17.68 -5.90 9.39
C LEU A 122 17.41 -6.82 10.58
N ASP A 123 17.58 -6.29 11.78
CA ASP A 123 17.24 -7.02 13.00
C ASP A 123 15.73 -7.07 13.19
N CYS A 124 15.24 -8.28 13.49
CA CYS A 124 13.84 -8.60 13.66
C CYS A 124 13.64 -9.26 15.03
N LYS A 125 12.56 -8.88 15.71
CA LYS A 125 12.18 -9.45 17.01
C LYS A 125 10.71 -9.89 17.00
N ARG A 126 10.45 -11.18 17.23
CA ARG A 126 9.12 -11.75 17.42
C ARG A 126 8.89 -12.07 18.89
N TRP A 127 7.90 -11.44 19.51
CA TRP A 127 7.46 -11.81 20.86
C TRP A 127 6.60 -13.08 20.83
N LEU A 128 6.69 -13.92 21.86
CA LEU A 128 5.99 -15.20 21.98
C LEU A 128 4.98 -15.14 23.14
N ASN A 129 3.90 -14.38 22.94
CA ASN A 129 2.87 -14.14 23.96
C ASN A 129 1.84 -15.29 23.97
N GLU A 130 1.48 -15.78 22.79
CA GLU A 130 0.45 -16.80 22.60
C GLU A 130 1.05 -18.10 22.04
N PRO A 131 0.41 -19.27 22.26
CA PRO A 131 0.86 -20.54 21.67
C PRO A 131 1.01 -20.50 20.14
N PHE A 132 0.16 -19.71 19.46
CA PHE A 132 0.21 -19.52 18.01
C PHE A 132 1.50 -18.84 17.55
N ASP A 133 2.08 -17.94 18.36
CA ASP A 133 3.32 -17.26 18.03
C ASP A 133 4.48 -18.25 17.89
N ARG A 134 4.49 -19.30 18.72
CA ARG A 134 5.49 -20.36 18.68
C ARG A 134 5.34 -21.20 17.42
N LEU A 135 4.09 -21.55 17.07
CA LEU A 135 3.79 -22.32 15.87
C LEU A 135 4.28 -21.62 14.59
N GLN A 136 4.13 -20.29 14.50
CA GLN A 136 4.66 -19.54 13.35
C GLN A 136 6.18 -19.59 13.22
N MET A 137 6.90 -19.85 14.32
CA MET A 137 8.36 -19.91 14.35
C MET A 137 8.91 -21.33 14.13
N GLU A 138 8.11 -22.40 14.27
CA GLU A 138 8.57 -23.80 14.17
C GLU A 138 9.24 -24.12 12.82
N ASP A 139 8.77 -23.50 11.74
CA ASP A 139 9.28 -23.72 10.39
C ASP A 139 10.35 -22.68 9.98
N ILE A 140 10.72 -21.75 10.86
CA ILE A 140 11.69 -20.69 10.57
C ILE A 140 13.11 -21.15 10.93
N ARG A 141 14.00 -21.17 9.94
CA ARG A 141 15.38 -21.67 10.08
C ARG A 141 16.36 -20.77 9.34
N GLU A 142 17.62 -20.77 9.76
CA GLU A 142 18.65 -20.04 9.03
C GLU A 142 18.78 -20.54 7.58
N GLY A 143 19.03 -19.62 6.66
CA GLY A 143 19.19 -19.89 5.23
C GLY A 143 17.90 -20.03 4.43
N ILE A 144 16.72 -19.91 5.06
CA ILE A 144 15.44 -19.88 4.32
C ILE A 144 14.99 -18.44 4.10
N TYR A 145 14.22 -18.22 3.03
CA TYR A 145 13.50 -16.97 2.82
C TYR A 145 12.20 -16.95 3.62
N VAL A 146 11.89 -15.78 4.19
CA VAL A 146 10.65 -15.54 4.92
C VAL A 146 10.01 -14.23 4.47
N HIS A 147 8.69 -14.17 4.59
CA HIS A 147 7.91 -12.94 4.55
C HIS A 147 7.68 -12.49 5.99
N VAL A 148 8.01 -11.24 6.29
CA VAL A 148 7.87 -10.63 7.62
C VAL A 148 7.04 -9.37 7.52
N ASP A 149 6.00 -9.30 8.34
CA ASP A 149 5.25 -8.08 8.61
C ASP A 149 5.48 -7.65 10.06
N GLY A 150 5.72 -6.36 10.26
CA GLY A 150 6.00 -5.84 11.59
C GLY A 150 5.94 -4.33 11.71
N HIS A 151 6.06 -3.87 12.95
CA HIS A 151 6.18 -2.46 13.26
C HIS A 151 7.64 -2.04 13.16
N LEU A 152 7.92 -0.99 12.39
CA LEU A 152 9.23 -0.38 12.36
C LEU A 152 9.47 0.35 13.68
N LYS A 153 10.62 0.09 14.30
CA LYS A 153 11.05 0.66 15.58
C LYS A 153 12.50 1.10 15.51
N SER A 154 12.89 1.99 16.41
CA SER A 154 14.26 2.44 16.57
C SER A 154 14.63 2.39 18.04
N PHE A 155 15.81 1.87 18.33
CA PHE A 155 16.37 1.88 19.68
C PHE A 155 17.82 2.31 19.61
N LYS A 156 18.16 3.41 20.30
CA LYS A 156 19.50 4.02 20.27
C LYS A 156 20.02 4.33 18.85
N GLY A 157 19.12 4.66 17.94
CA GLY A 157 19.44 4.99 16.54
C GLY A 157 19.41 3.79 15.59
N GLU A 158 19.43 2.56 16.11
CA GLU A 158 19.36 1.34 15.31
C GLU A 158 17.91 0.95 15.03
N LYS A 159 17.60 0.80 13.74
CA LYS A 159 16.26 0.44 13.28
C LYS A 159 16.09 -1.07 13.29
N HIS A 160 14.94 -1.53 13.76
CA HIS A 160 14.58 -2.94 13.83
C HIS A 160 13.08 -3.12 13.61
N VAL A 161 12.66 -4.34 13.31
CA VAL A 161 11.25 -4.68 13.13
C VAL A 161 10.75 -5.49 14.31
N ALA A 162 9.72 -4.97 14.99
CA ALA A 162 8.91 -5.74 15.92
C ALA A 162 7.88 -6.54 15.13
N VAL A 163 8.19 -7.82 14.90
CA VAL A 163 7.46 -8.73 14.02
C VAL A 163 6.15 -9.18 14.68
N PHE A 164 5.04 -9.05 13.96
CA PHE A 164 3.75 -9.61 14.37
C PHE A 164 3.29 -10.75 13.45
N SER A 165 3.85 -10.87 12.24
CA SER A 165 3.58 -11.98 11.32
C SER A 165 4.86 -12.39 10.61
N VAL A 166 5.09 -13.71 10.53
CA VAL A 166 6.20 -14.30 9.80
C VAL A 166 5.76 -15.61 9.19
N ARG A 167 6.21 -15.90 7.97
CA ARG A 167 6.00 -17.18 7.30
C ARG A 167 7.16 -17.53 6.38
N PRO A 168 7.48 -18.83 6.20
CA PRO A 168 8.38 -19.26 5.14
C PRO A 168 7.86 -18.84 3.76
N VAL A 169 8.78 -18.47 2.86
CA VAL A 169 8.48 -18.32 1.44
C VAL A 169 8.50 -19.71 0.80
N THR A 170 7.35 -20.14 0.27
CA THR A 170 7.20 -21.44 -0.40
C THR A 170 7.16 -21.33 -1.92
N ASN A 171 6.80 -20.15 -2.45
CA ASN A 171 6.94 -19.79 -3.85
C ASN A 171 7.98 -18.67 -4.00
N PHE A 172 9.09 -18.94 -4.68
CA PHE A 172 10.20 -17.99 -4.82
C PHE A 172 9.88 -16.78 -5.72
N ASP A 173 8.82 -16.84 -6.55
CA ASP A 173 8.35 -15.66 -7.31
C ASP A 173 7.98 -14.49 -6.38
N GLU A 174 7.61 -14.80 -5.14
CA GLU A 174 7.31 -13.82 -4.10
C GLU A 174 8.47 -12.85 -3.85
N ILE A 175 9.72 -13.33 -3.95
CA ILE A 175 10.91 -12.49 -3.74
C ILE A 175 10.96 -11.40 -4.82
N THR A 176 10.80 -11.78 -6.08
CA THR A 176 10.79 -10.83 -7.20
C THR A 176 9.58 -9.90 -7.10
N PHE A 177 8.40 -10.43 -6.77
CA PHE A 177 7.20 -9.63 -6.58
C PHE A 177 7.36 -8.58 -5.48
N HIS A 178 8.01 -8.95 -4.36
CA HIS A 178 8.32 -8.03 -3.26
C HIS A 178 9.17 -6.86 -3.73
N PHE A 179 10.26 -7.10 -4.48
CA PHE A 179 11.07 -6.01 -5.03
C PHE A 179 10.30 -5.10 -5.98
N ILE A 180 9.45 -5.68 -6.83
CA ILE A 180 8.57 -4.89 -7.72
C ILE A 180 7.63 -4.03 -6.87
N ALA A 181 7.05 -4.58 -5.80
CA ALA A 181 6.17 -3.86 -4.89
C ALA A 181 6.90 -2.70 -4.18
N CYS A 182 8.13 -2.91 -3.72
CA CYS A 182 8.98 -1.87 -3.12
C CYS A 182 9.27 -0.72 -4.10
N ILE A 183 9.62 -1.06 -5.35
CA ILE A 183 9.88 -0.08 -6.42
C ILE A 183 8.60 0.71 -6.73
N HIS A 184 7.49 0.01 -6.93
CA HIS A 184 6.20 0.61 -7.25
C HIS A 184 5.74 1.57 -6.13
N ASN A 185 5.81 1.13 -4.88
CA ASN A 185 5.51 1.95 -3.71
C ASN A 185 6.38 3.21 -3.66
N HIS A 186 7.70 3.08 -3.84
CA HIS A 186 8.62 4.22 -3.86
C HIS A 186 8.29 5.21 -4.97
N MET A 187 7.97 4.73 -6.18
CA MET A 187 7.57 5.59 -7.30
C MET A 187 6.27 6.34 -7.02
N ARG A 188 5.27 5.67 -6.44
CA ARG A 188 3.98 6.29 -6.11
C ARG A 188 4.16 7.41 -5.10
N THR A 189 4.89 7.14 -4.03
CA THR A 189 5.13 8.11 -2.94
C THR A 189 6.01 9.27 -3.40
N SER A 190 7.06 9.00 -4.18
CA SER A 190 7.96 10.04 -4.68
C SER A 190 7.28 11.01 -5.65
N LYS A 191 6.32 10.54 -6.47
CA LYS A 191 5.52 11.41 -7.35
C LYS A 191 4.64 12.37 -6.55
N VAL A 192 4.03 11.90 -5.45
CA VAL A 192 3.20 12.75 -4.57
C VAL A 192 4.02 13.87 -3.95
N GLN A 193 5.27 13.61 -3.55
CA GLN A 193 6.15 14.67 -3.03
C GLN A 193 6.60 15.69 -4.06
N LYS A 194 6.90 15.26 -5.29
CA LYS A 194 7.29 16.21 -6.34
C LYS A 194 6.18 17.21 -6.65
N ILE A 195 4.92 16.82 -6.48
CA ILE A 195 3.77 17.71 -6.65
C ILE A 195 3.63 18.68 -5.44
N GLN A 196 4.01 18.27 -4.23
CA GLN A 196 3.97 19.14 -3.03
C GLN A 196 5.23 20.00 -2.84
N GLY A 197 6.36 19.63 -3.44
CA GLY A 197 7.65 20.30 -3.27
C GLY A 197 7.88 21.53 -4.15
N ASP A 198 7.03 21.77 -5.15
CA ASP A 198 7.15 22.90 -6.09
C ASP A 198 6.21 24.07 -5.76
N GLY A 199 5.91 24.23 -4.47
CA GLY A 199 5.33 25.45 -3.93
C GLY A 199 6.36 26.59 -3.94
N GLU A 200 6.73 27.06 -5.13
CA GLU A 200 7.51 28.28 -5.29
C GLU A 200 6.78 29.43 -4.60
N ASN A 201 7.47 30.02 -3.61
CA ASN A 201 7.16 31.30 -3.01
C ASN A 201 7.15 32.40 -4.09
N MET A 202 6.02 32.56 -4.79
CA MET A 202 5.73 33.77 -5.57
C MET A 202 5.28 34.90 -4.64
N ASN A 203 6.23 35.39 -3.84
CA ASN A 203 6.11 36.67 -3.18
C ASN A 203 7.41 37.46 -3.36
N SER A 204 7.67 37.85 -4.60
CA SER A 204 8.67 38.89 -4.91
C SER A 204 8.05 39.82 -5.94
N ILE A 205 7.41 40.87 -5.43
CA ILE A 205 6.96 42.03 -6.21
C ILE A 205 8.19 42.67 -6.87
N PRO A 206 8.32 42.72 -8.20
CA PRO A 206 9.26 43.63 -8.83
C PRO A 206 8.57 44.99 -8.92
N LYS A 207 8.98 45.94 -8.06
CA LYS A 207 8.66 47.36 -8.25
C LYS A 207 9.16 47.80 -9.62
N THR A 208 8.25 48.13 -10.52
CA THR A 208 8.54 48.98 -11.68
C THR A 208 7.56 50.14 -11.71
N THR A 209 8.16 51.33 -11.62
CA THR A 209 7.52 52.64 -11.68
C THR A 209 7.11 52.95 -13.11
N ILE A 210 5.81 53.13 -13.39
CA ILE A 210 5.34 53.99 -14.49
C ILE A 210 4.05 54.72 -14.04
N GLN A 211 4.11 56.05 -14.06
CA GLN A 211 2.98 56.97 -13.98
C GLN A 211 2.20 56.99 -15.30
N ASN A 212 0.85 56.95 -15.25
CA ASN A 212 -0.02 57.97 -15.86
C ASN A 212 -1.52 57.57 -15.82
N GLY A 213 -2.36 58.50 -15.35
CA GLY A 213 -3.52 58.95 -16.12
C GLY A 213 -4.89 58.24 -15.99
N THR A 214 -5.70 58.71 -15.03
CA THR A 214 -7.12 59.15 -15.17
C THR A 214 -8.27 58.19 -15.57
N ASN A 215 -9.27 58.18 -14.66
CA ASN A 215 -10.74 58.22 -14.84
C ASN A 215 -11.57 56.93 -15.09
N GLY A 216 -12.48 56.63 -14.14
CA GLY A 216 -13.92 56.54 -14.48
C GLY A 216 -14.73 55.28 -14.12
N PHE A 217 -15.39 55.32 -12.95
CA PHE A 217 -16.80 54.92 -12.67
C PHE A 217 -17.26 53.44 -12.51
N MET A 218 -18.41 53.32 -11.81
CA MET A 218 -18.93 52.26 -10.94
C MET A 218 -19.85 51.18 -11.57
N SER A 219 -19.96 50.05 -10.84
CA SER A 219 -21.13 49.16 -10.58
C SER A 219 -21.64 48.26 -11.73
N THR A 220 -22.06 47.00 -11.56
CA THR A 220 -23.08 46.45 -10.63
C THR A 220 -23.02 44.91 -10.53
N GLN A 221 -23.63 44.38 -9.46
CA GLN A 221 -23.87 42.99 -9.09
C GLN A 221 -24.44 42.05 -10.18
N SER A 222 -24.09 40.76 -10.10
CA SER A 222 -25.09 39.70 -10.15
C SER A 222 -24.65 38.49 -9.32
N SER A 223 -25.59 38.02 -8.49
CA SER A 223 -25.47 36.93 -7.54
C SER A 223 -25.66 35.58 -8.25
N GLN A 224 -24.76 34.62 -8.02
CA GLN A 224 -25.12 33.21 -8.09
C GLN A 224 -24.24 32.39 -7.17
N ASN A 225 -24.90 31.62 -6.30
CA ASN A 225 -24.32 30.71 -5.33
C ASN A 225 -23.29 29.79 -5.99
N SER A 226 -22.02 29.92 -5.59
CA SER A 226 -21.02 28.88 -5.76
C SER A 226 -20.35 28.65 -4.43
N VAL A 227 -20.67 27.51 -3.82
CA VAL A 227 -19.97 26.96 -2.67
C VAL A 227 -18.49 26.85 -3.05
N PRO A 228 -17.55 27.51 -2.34
CA PRO A 228 -16.15 27.44 -2.71
C PRO A 228 -15.60 26.08 -2.24
N PHE A 229 -15.56 25.11 -3.14
CA PHE A 229 -14.78 23.89 -2.95
C PHE A 229 -13.35 24.17 -3.42
N ASN A 230 -12.45 24.37 -2.46
CA ASN A 230 -11.01 24.34 -2.72
C ASN A 230 -10.63 22.94 -3.18
N PHE A 231 -10.01 22.82 -4.35
CA PHE A 231 -9.56 21.53 -4.86
C PHE A 231 -8.09 21.56 -5.29
N ASP A 232 -7.32 20.62 -4.74
CA ASP A 232 -5.92 20.31 -5.01
C ASP A 232 -5.76 19.66 -6.41
N GLY A 233 -5.59 20.50 -7.44
CA GLY A 233 -5.98 20.33 -8.86
C GLY A 233 -5.66 19.05 -9.68
N VAL A 234 -5.15 17.95 -9.12
CA VAL A 234 -4.91 16.69 -9.84
C VAL A 234 -5.76 15.53 -9.29
N LYS A 235 -5.76 15.28 -7.98
CA LYS A 235 -6.51 14.14 -7.37
C LYS A 235 -8.04 14.19 -7.53
N GLY A 236 -8.57 15.35 -7.90
CA GLY A 236 -10.01 15.57 -8.02
C GLY A 236 -10.48 15.51 -9.42
N VAL A 237 -9.57 15.65 -10.38
CA VAL A 237 -9.87 15.24 -11.74
C VAL A 237 -10.09 13.73 -11.73
N ASP A 238 -9.21 12.97 -11.08
CA ASP A 238 -9.34 11.51 -10.90
C ASP A 238 -10.63 11.14 -10.18
N GLN A 239 -10.91 11.79 -9.06
CA GLN A 239 -12.14 11.53 -8.33
C GLN A 239 -13.41 11.94 -9.10
N MET A 240 -13.36 13.02 -9.89
CA MET A 240 -14.48 13.44 -10.75
C MET A 240 -14.72 12.46 -11.89
N VAL A 241 -13.67 12.01 -12.57
CA VAL A 241 -13.76 11.01 -13.65
C VAL A 241 -14.30 9.70 -13.10
N LEU A 242 -13.75 9.21 -11.99
CA LEU A 242 -14.20 7.98 -11.35
C LEU A 242 -15.66 8.07 -10.88
N ALA A 243 -16.03 9.16 -10.18
CA ALA A 243 -17.41 9.36 -9.72
C ALA A 243 -18.41 9.43 -10.90
N TYR A 244 -18.02 10.05 -12.01
CA TYR A 244 -18.86 10.12 -13.20
C TYR A 244 -19.04 8.75 -13.86
N LEU A 245 -17.97 7.95 -13.94
CA LEU A 245 -18.03 6.59 -14.47
C LEU A 245 -18.87 5.67 -13.57
N GLN A 246 -18.77 5.81 -12.24
CA GLN A 246 -19.58 5.06 -11.28
C GLN A 246 -21.07 5.43 -11.36
N ALA A 247 -21.39 6.73 -11.47
CA ALA A 247 -22.77 7.20 -11.61
C ALA A 247 -23.45 6.72 -12.91
N ASN A 248 -22.67 6.37 -13.93
CA ASN A 248 -23.13 5.93 -15.24
C ASN A 248 -22.74 4.47 -15.55
N PHE A 249 -22.51 3.65 -14.51
CA PHE A 249 -22.08 2.27 -14.64
C PHE A 249 -23.02 1.40 -15.50
N GLY A 250 -24.32 1.73 -15.53
CA GLY A 250 -25.35 1.03 -16.30
C GLY A 250 -25.24 1.15 -17.82
N ILE A 251 -24.33 1.97 -18.35
CA ILE A 251 -24.06 2.05 -19.79
C ILE A 251 -23.22 0.82 -20.20
N GLU A 252 -23.78 -0.06 -21.03
CA GLU A 252 -23.13 -1.32 -21.43
C GLU A 252 -21.75 -1.10 -22.07
N LYS A 253 -21.67 -0.14 -22.99
CA LYS A 253 -20.47 0.17 -23.77
C LYS A 253 -19.45 1.05 -23.05
N GLY A 254 -19.71 1.46 -21.81
CA GLY A 254 -18.89 2.45 -21.12
C GLY A 254 -19.07 3.87 -21.67
N ILE A 255 -18.27 4.81 -21.15
CA ILE A 255 -18.33 6.23 -21.52
C ILE A 255 -17.09 6.59 -22.33
N HIS A 256 -17.30 7.31 -23.44
CA HIS A 256 -16.22 7.79 -24.30
C HIS A 256 -15.46 8.97 -23.66
N VAL A 257 -14.15 9.08 -23.89
CA VAL A 257 -13.32 10.17 -23.34
C VAL A 257 -13.77 11.57 -23.76
N ASP A 258 -14.33 11.75 -24.96
CA ASP A 258 -14.91 13.03 -25.39
C ASP A 258 -16.12 13.44 -24.56
N GLU A 259 -16.92 12.46 -24.13
CA GLU A 259 -18.08 12.71 -23.29
C GLU A 259 -17.64 13.14 -21.88
N LEU A 260 -16.62 12.48 -21.33
CA LEU A 260 -16.00 12.88 -20.07
C LEU A 260 -15.49 14.32 -20.14
N ALA A 261 -14.75 14.68 -21.18
CA ALA A 261 -14.23 16.04 -21.38
C ALA A 261 -15.36 17.08 -21.44
N LYS A 262 -16.42 16.78 -22.19
CA LYS A 262 -17.58 17.67 -22.34
C LYS A 262 -18.38 17.83 -21.05
N LYS A 263 -18.59 16.74 -20.30
CA LYS A 263 -19.43 16.73 -19.10
C LYS A 263 -18.72 17.31 -17.88
N LEU A 264 -17.45 16.97 -17.71
CA LEU A 264 -16.62 17.47 -16.62
C LEU A 264 -16.05 18.86 -16.91
N LYS A 265 -16.21 19.36 -18.16
CA LYS A 265 -15.66 20.64 -18.63
C LYS A 265 -14.15 20.73 -18.42
N LEU A 266 -13.46 19.62 -18.65
CA LEU A 266 -12.02 19.49 -18.51
C LEU A 266 -11.36 19.30 -19.89
N PRO A 267 -10.12 19.78 -20.06
CA PRO A 267 -9.42 19.61 -21.32
C PRO A 267 -9.03 18.13 -21.53
N MET A 268 -9.02 17.69 -22.79
CA MET A 268 -8.82 16.27 -23.15
C MET A 268 -7.54 15.67 -22.57
N ASN A 269 -6.45 16.43 -22.54
CA ASN A 269 -5.19 16.00 -21.94
C ASN A 269 -5.31 15.61 -20.47
N LYS A 270 -6.15 16.33 -19.70
CA LYS A 270 -6.40 16.04 -18.27
C LYS A 270 -7.30 14.83 -18.08
N ILE A 271 -8.27 14.64 -18.97
CA ILE A 271 -9.10 13.42 -18.98
C ILE A 271 -8.23 12.20 -19.27
N MET A 272 -7.38 12.26 -20.30
CA MET A 272 -6.52 11.13 -20.67
C MET A 272 -5.47 10.81 -19.59
N GLU A 273 -4.88 11.82 -18.95
CA GLU A 273 -3.96 11.65 -17.81
C GLU A 273 -4.66 10.96 -16.62
N SER A 274 -5.89 11.37 -16.35
CA SER A 274 -6.71 10.81 -15.27
C SER A 274 -7.18 9.39 -15.55
N VAL A 275 -7.67 9.13 -16.74
CA VAL A 275 -8.07 7.79 -17.21
C VAL A 275 -6.90 6.81 -17.09
N ARG A 276 -5.71 7.20 -17.55
CA ARG A 276 -4.51 6.36 -17.43
C ARG A 276 -4.17 6.08 -15.97
N THR A 277 -4.27 7.07 -15.09
CA THR A 277 -3.99 6.92 -13.65
C THR A 277 -4.98 5.97 -12.99
N LEU A 278 -6.27 6.12 -13.28
CA LEU A 278 -7.35 5.28 -12.74
C LEU A 278 -7.30 3.84 -13.29
N GLU A 279 -6.85 3.67 -14.54
CA GLU A 279 -6.64 2.36 -15.15
C GLU A 279 -5.42 1.65 -14.53
N ASP A 280 -4.30 2.37 -14.34
CA ASP A 280 -3.12 1.88 -13.61
C ASP A 280 -3.46 1.51 -12.14
N GLU A 281 -4.46 2.19 -11.56
CA GLU A 281 -5.03 1.89 -10.23
C GLU A 281 -5.97 0.68 -10.21
N GLY A 282 -6.38 0.17 -11.38
CA GLY A 282 -7.31 -0.94 -11.50
C GLY A 282 -8.74 -0.60 -11.04
N VAL A 283 -9.09 0.69 -10.95
CA VAL A 283 -10.43 1.14 -10.54
C VAL A 283 -11.35 1.42 -11.74
N ILE A 284 -10.80 1.50 -12.95
CA ILE A 284 -11.54 1.53 -14.21
C ILE A 284 -10.91 0.56 -15.22
N TYR A 285 -11.61 0.24 -16.31
CA TYR A 285 -11.12 -0.59 -17.42
C TYR A 285 -11.70 -0.14 -18.77
N ALA A 286 -10.92 -0.30 -19.84
CA ALA A 286 -11.37 -0.12 -21.22
C ALA A 286 -12.32 -1.26 -21.64
N THR A 287 -13.31 -0.95 -22.49
CA THR A 287 -14.39 -1.88 -22.85
C THR A 287 -14.35 -2.30 -24.32
N ILE A 288 -15.05 -1.58 -25.19
CA ILE A 288 -15.19 -1.91 -26.61
C ILE A 288 -13.99 -1.45 -27.45
N ASP A 289 -13.27 -0.43 -26.98
CA ASP A 289 -12.06 0.12 -27.59
C ASP A 289 -11.26 0.88 -26.52
N GLU A 290 -10.14 1.48 -26.95
CA GLU A 290 -9.20 2.23 -26.10
C GLU A 290 -9.72 3.60 -25.63
N PHE A 291 -10.94 3.99 -26.03
CA PHE A 291 -11.54 5.28 -25.71
C PHE A 291 -12.82 5.17 -24.88
N HIS A 292 -13.31 3.96 -24.59
CA HIS A 292 -14.52 3.72 -23.80
C HIS A 292 -14.23 3.02 -22.47
N TYR A 293 -14.53 3.69 -21.36
CA TYR A 293 -14.15 3.22 -20.02
C TYR A 293 -15.36 2.95 -19.12
N LYS A 294 -15.18 2.02 -18.17
CA LYS A 294 -16.12 1.73 -17.06
C LYS A 294 -15.38 1.66 -15.73
N ALA A 295 -16.06 2.07 -14.66
CA ALA A 295 -15.57 1.81 -13.30
C ALA A 295 -15.67 0.32 -12.96
N VAL A 296 -14.77 -0.19 -12.12
CA VAL A 296 -14.85 -1.53 -11.55
C VAL A 296 -15.90 -1.55 -10.44
N GLN A 297 -16.81 -2.53 -10.48
CA GLN A 297 -17.84 -2.65 -9.45
C GLN A 297 -17.22 -3.25 -8.18
N GLN A 298 -17.01 -2.43 -7.15
CA GLN A 298 -16.76 -2.96 -5.81
C GLN A 298 -18.06 -3.61 -5.32
N ALA A 299 -18.02 -4.92 -5.12
CA ALA A 299 -19.09 -5.62 -4.43
C ALA A 299 -19.17 -5.04 -3.01
N ALA A 300 -20.30 -4.42 -2.67
CA ALA A 300 -20.61 -4.15 -1.27
C ALA A 300 -20.76 -5.51 -0.58
N VAL A 301 -19.79 -5.84 0.28
CA VAL A 301 -19.89 -6.96 1.24
C VAL A 301 -20.70 -6.48 2.43
#